data_AF-A0A083ZUQ6-F1
#
_entry.id   AF-A0A083ZUQ6-F1
#
_cell.length_a   1.000
_cell.length_b   1.000
_cell.length_c   1.000
_cell.angle_alpha   90.00
_cell.angle_beta   90.00
_cell.angle_gamma   90.00
#
_symmetry.space_group_name_H-M   'P 1'
#
loop_
_entity.id
_entity.type
_entity.pdbx_description
1 polymer ?
#
loop_
_entity_poly.entity_id
_entity_poly.type
_entity_poly.pdbx_seq_one_letter_code
_entity_poly.pdbx_strand_id
1 'polypeptide(L)'
;MSVDGFSEAFSHTVTVQLTNGEKLPFCSLPGLALLKLFAWRDRGHGSAKDATDLYKIIREYSAIEDERIYSSAVEGENLDWNPVRMGAVLLGKDIAAISEHSSLAELISLDRERLTDAIARQSDVDDMAEIELIMNDFWNSIISHG
;
A
#
# COMPACT_ATOMS: atom_id res chain seq x y z
N MET A 1 -13.10 1.58 17.67
CA MET A 1 -12.82 0.90 16.39
C MET A 1 -13.39 1.80 15.32
N SER A 2 -12.54 2.49 14.57
CA SER A 2 -13.02 3.30 13.44
C SER A 2 -13.31 2.42 12.24
N VAL A 3 -14.14 2.90 11.32
CA VAL A 3 -14.49 2.22 10.06
C VAL A 3 -13.96 2.99 8.83
N ASP A 4 -12.97 3.85 9.04
CA ASP A 4 -12.32 4.59 7.95
C ASP A 4 -11.73 3.63 6.90
N GLY A 5 -11.86 3.99 5.63
CA GLY A 5 -11.41 3.15 4.52
C GLY A 5 -12.35 1.99 4.15
N PHE A 6 -13.37 1.65 4.95
CA PHE A 6 -14.24 0.50 4.66
C PHE A 6 -15.13 0.74 3.43
N SER A 7 -15.71 1.94 3.30
CA SER A 7 -16.55 2.30 2.16
C SER A 7 -15.73 2.29 0.86
N GLU A 8 -14.54 2.87 0.90
CA GLU A 8 -13.58 2.92 -0.21
C GLU A 8 -13.15 1.50 -0.61
N ALA A 9 -12.69 0.68 0.35
CA ALA A 9 -12.30 -0.69 0.08
C ALA A 9 -13.44 -1.56 -0.47
N PHE A 10 -14.67 -1.37 0.01
CA PHE A 10 -15.84 -2.10 -0.48
C PHE A 10 -16.24 -1.68 -1.91
N SER A 11 -16.22 -0.37 -2.19
CA SER A 11 -16.58 0.18 -3.50
C SER A 11 -15.56 -0.17 -4.59
N HIS A 12 -14.33 -0.47 -4.20
CA HIS A 12 -13.22 -0.83 -5.08
C HIS A 12 -12.77 -2.29 -4.91
N THR A 13 -13.73 -3.20 -4.69
CA THR A 13 -13.46 -4.64 -4.70
C THR A 13 -13.08 -5.15 -6.10
N VAL A 14 -12.28 -6.20 -6.13
CA VAL A 14 -12.01 -6.98 -7.34
C VAL A 14 -12.91 -8.20 -7.38
N THR A 15 -13.22 -8.72 -8.56
CA THR A 15 -13.98 -9.97 -8.68
C THR A 15 -13.02 -11.15 -8.76
N VAL A 16 -13.14 -12.10 -7.83
CA VAL A 16 -12.40 -13.37 -7.88
C VAL A 16 -13.34 -14.46 -8.35
N GLN A 17 -12.85 -15.32 -9.25
CA GLN A 17 -13.56 -16.52 -9.69
C GLN A 17 -13.06 -17.75 -8.94
N LEU A 18 -13.97 -18.45 -8.30
CA LEU A 18 -13.71 -19.71 -7.62
C LEU A 18 -13.64 -20.87 -8.61
N THR A 19 -13.05 -21.98 -8.19
CA THR A 19 -12.90 -23.19 -9.01
C THR A 19 -14.23 -23.84 -9.42
N ASN A 20 -15.29 -23.59 -8.66
CA ASN A 20 -16.66 -24.02 -8.98
C ASN A 20 -17.38 -23.06 -9.96
N GLY A 21 -16.71 -22.00 -10.43
CA GLY A 21 -17.24 -21.01 -11.37
C GLY A 21 -17.95 -19.82 -10.73
N GLU A 22 -18.18 -19.82 -9.42
CA GLU A 22 -18.78 -18.70 -8.70
C GLU A 22 -17.85 -17.47 -8.72
N LYS A 23 -18.47 -16.28 -8.77
CA LYS A 23 -17.76 -15.00 -8.73
C LYS A 23 -18.16 -14.24 -7.49
N LEU A 24 -17.18 -13.76 -6.73
CA LEU A 24 -17.42 -12.98 -5.52
C LEU A 24 -16.54 -11.73 -5.46
N PRO A 25 -17.04 -10.65 -4.84
CA PRO A 25 -16.22 -9.47 -4.56
C PRO A 25 -15.19 -9.82 -3.48
N PHE A 26 -13.94 -9.47 -3.74
CA PHE A 26 -12.81 -9.63 -2.85
C PHE A 26 -12.14 -8.28 -2.64
N CYS A 27 -11.62 -8.03 -1.44
CA CYS A 27 -10.92 -6.78 -1.16
C CYS A 27 -9.70 -6.67 -2.08
N SER A 28 -9.60 -5.56 -2.82
CA SER A 28 -8.43 -5.29 -3.64
C SER A 28 -7.19 -5.07 -2.76
N LEU A 29 -5.99 -5.28 -3.30
CA LEU A 29 -4.76 -5.02 -2.56
C LEU A 29 -4.60 -3.53 -2.17
N PRO A 30 -4.92 -2.54 -3.03
CA PRO A 30 -4.99 -1.14 -2.60
C PRO A 30 -6.00 -0.91 -1.47
N GLY A 31 -7.20 -1.50 -1.55
CA GLY A 31 -8.19 -1.42 -0.48
C GLY A 31 -7.70 -2.05 0.83
N LEU A 32 -7.02 -3.20 0.77
CA LEU A 32 -6.45 -3.86 1.93
C LEU A 32 -5.30 -3.04 2.55
N ALA A 33 -4.44 -2.44 1.71
CA ALA A 33 -3.36 -1.56 2.16
C ALA A 33 -3.91 -0.28 2.82
N LEU A 34 -4.94 0.34 2.24
CA LEU A 34 -5.66 1.48 2.83
C LEU A 34 -6.18 1.13 4.23
N LEU A 35 -6.84 -0.01 4.37
CA LEU A 35 -7.33 -0.50 5.67
C LEU A 35 -6.19 -0.76 6.66
N LYS A 36 -5.01 -1.18 6.18
CA LYS A 36 -3.81 -1.36 7.03
C LYS A 36 -3.23 -0.04 7.51
N LEU A 37 -3.28 1.02 6.71
CA LEU A 37 -2.86 2.36 7.12
C LEU A 37 -3.77 2.93 8.22
N PHE A 38 -5.09 2.85 8.08
CA PHE A 38 -6.02 3.30 9.13
C PHE A 38 -5.95 2.42 10.38
N ALA A 39 -5.76 1.12 10.22
CA ALA A 39 -5.45 0.24 11.32
C ALA A 39 -4.17 0.66 12.06
N TRP A 40 -3.09 0.97 11.33
CA TRP A 40 -1.84 1.44 11.91
C TRP A 40 -2.03 2.75 12.68
N ARG A 41 -2.79 3.71 12.14
CA ARG A 41 -3.17 4.94 12.83
C ARG A 41 -3.80 4.65 14.20
N ASP A 42 -4.78 3.75 14.23
CA ASP A 42 -5.59 3.50 15.42
C ASP A 42 -4.86 2.69 16.51
N ARG A 43 -4.03 1.71 16.12
CA ARG A 43 -3.46 0.72 17.06
C ARG A 43 -1.96 0.46 16.91
N GLY A 44 -1.27 1.19 16.05
CA GLY A 44 0.16 1.00 15.78
C GLY A 44 1.08 1.26 16.98
N HIS A 45 0.59 1.93 18.04
CA HIS A 45 1.35 2.09 19.28
C HIS A 45 1.46 0.79 20.07
N GLY A 46 0.50 -0.13 19.93
CA GLY A 46 0.46 -1.39 20.67
C GLY A 46 0.90 -2.61 19.86
N SER A 47 1.01 -2.50 18.54
CA SER A 47 1.37 -3.63 17.67
C SER A 47 1.96 -3.18 16.34
N ALA A 48 3.06 -3.81 15.93
CA ALA A 48 3.68 -3.63 14.62
C ALA A 48 3.01 -4.46 13.50
N LYS A 49 2.01 -5.30 13.83
CA LYS A 49 1.41 -6.25 12.88
C LYS A 49 0.90 -5.57 11.61
N ASP A 50 0.20 -4.44 11.72
CA ASP A 50 -0.35 -3.77 10.53
C ASP A 50 0.76 -3.13 9.68
N ALA A 51 1.86 -2.69 10.28
CA ALA A 51 3.04 -2.22 9.56
C ALA A 51 3.70 -3.37 8.78
N THR A 52 3.89 -4.53 9.41
CA THR A 52 4.42 -5.74 8.75
C THR A 52 3.51 -6.24 7.62
N ASP A 53 2.21 -6.31 7.87
CA ASP A 53 1.22 -6.74 6.87
C ASP A 53 1.19 -5.77 5.68
N LEU A 54 1.23 -4.45 5.94
CA LEU A 54 1.30 -3.43 4.90
C LEU A 54 2.58 -3.58 4.07
N TYR A 55 3.73 -3.71 4.71
CA TYR A 55 5.00 -3.82 4.00
C TYR A 55 5.05 -5.07 3.12
N LYS A 56 4.47 -6.18 3.59
CA LYS A 56 4.31 -7.37 2.75
C LYS A 56 3.47 -7.10 1.50
N ILE A 57 2.37 -6.34 1.62
CA ILE A 57 1.57 -5.95 0.44
C ILE A 57 2.42 -5.09 -0.51
N ILE A 58 3.14 -4.10 0.01
CA ILE A 58 4.01 -3.22 -0.78
C ILE A 58 5.05 -4.04 -1.56
N ARG A 59 5.76 -4.97 -0.90
CA ARG A 59 6.81 -5.77 -1.54
C ARG A 59 6.30 -6.69 -2.63
N GLU A 60 5.16 -7.31 -2.42
CA GLU A 60 4.61 -8.31 -3.33
C GLU A 60 3.74 -7.71 -4.44
N TYR A 61 3.43 -6.41 -4.39
CA TYR A 61 2.48 -5.79 -5.32
C TYR A 61 2.91 -5.94 -6.78
N SER A 62 4.20 -5.79 -7.04
CA SER A 62 4.78 -5.97 -8.38
C SER A 62 4.65 -7.38 -8.95
N ALA A 63 4.58 -8.40 -8.10
CA ALA A 63 4.40 -9.79 -8.54
C ALA A 63 2.94 -10.06 -8.95
N ILE A 64 2.00 -9.24 -8.49
CA ILE A 64 0.57 -9.34 -8.85
C ILE A 64 0.24 -8.43 -10.03
N GLU A 65 0.87 -7.26 -10.08
CA GLU A 65 0.65 -6.23 -11.10
C GLU A 65 1.83 -6.15 -12.08
N ASP A 66 2.36 -7.31 -12.47
CA ASP A 66 3.61 -7.52 -13.22
C ASP A 66 3.66 -6.81 -14.57
N GLU A 67 2.52 -6.59 -15.21
CA GLU A 67 2.40 -5.78 -16.43
C GLU A 67 2.20 -4.28 -16.10
N ARG A 68 1.35 -3.95 -15.11
CA ARG A 68 0.98 -2.55 -14.83
C ARG A 68 2.13 -1.74 -14.27
N ILE A 69 3.09 -2.37 -13.59
CA ILE A 69 4.28 -1.66 -13.09
C ILE A 69 5.11 -1.04 -14.21
N TYR A 70 5.04 -1.55 -15.45
CA TYR A 70 5.72 -0.98 -16.62
C TYR A 70 4.84 -0.01 -17.43
N SER A 71 3.67 0.34 -16.92
CA SER A 71 2.82 1.36 -17.55
C SER A 71 3.44 2.75 -17.44
N SER A 72 2.99 3.68 -18.29
CA SER A 72 3.45 5.08 -18.26
C SER A 72 3.15 5.83 -16.96
N ALA A 73 2.36 5.24 -16.06
CA ALA A 73 2.09 5.81 -14.74
C ALA A 73 3.28 5.65 -13.79
N VAL A 74 4.25 4.78 -14.07
CA VAL A 74 5.42 4.54 -13.22
C VAL A 74 6.69 4.94 -13.98
N GLU A 75 7.44 5.90 -13.42
CA GLU A 75 8.70 6.37 -14.01
C GLU A 75 9.85 5.41 -13.64
N GLY A 76 9.90 4.25 -14.30
CA GLY A 76 10.83 3.16 -13.98
C GLY A 76 12.31 3.57 -14.00
N GLU A 77 12.70 4.53 -14.85
CA GLU A 77 14.07 5.07 -14.91
C GLU A 77 14.53 5.69 -13.59
N ASN A 78 13.64 6.38 -12.87
CA ASN A 78 13.94 6.99 -11.57
C ASN A 78 14.03 5.95 -10.43
N LEU A 79 13.65 4.70 -10.71
CA LEU A 79 13.55 3.60 -9.76
C LEU A 79 14.54 2.47 -10.08
N ASP A 80 15.50 2.72 -10.98
CA ASP A 80 16.47 1.72 -11.48
C ASP A 80 15.81 0.46 -12.06
N TRP A 81 14.57 0.59 -12.56
CA TRP A 81 13.74 -0.54 -12.97
C TRP A 81 13.58 -1.64 -11.91
N ASN A 82 13.70 -1.28 -10.62
CA ASN A 82 13.48 -2.20 -9.52
C ASN A 82 11.97 -2.52 -9.40
N PRO A 83 11.54 -3.77 -9.63
CA PRO A 83 10.12 -4.11 -9.65
C PRO A 83 9.41 -3.81 -8.32
N VAL A 84 10.08 -4.02 -7.18
CA VAL A 84 9.51 -3.76 -5.85
C VAL A 84 9.24 -2.27 -5.65
N ARG A 85 10.20 -1.41 -5.99
CA ARG A 85 10.03 0.05 -5.92
C ARG A 85 8.97 0.56 -6.90
N MET A 86 8.93 0.02 -8.11
CA MET A 86 7.90 0.32 -9.11
C MET A 86 6.50 -0.10 -8.63
N GLY A 87 6.39 -1.28 -8.00
CA GLY A 87 5.17 -1.75 -7.35
C GLY A 87 4.74 -0.85 -6.19
N ALA A 88 5.69 -0.37 -5.38
CA ALA A 88 5.41 0.56 -4.29
C ALA A 88 4.79 1.87 -4.78
N VAL A 89 5.35 2.46 -5.85
CA VAL A 89 4.78 3.65 -6.50
C VAL A 89 3.38 3.36 -7.05
N LEU A 90 3.21 2.25 -7.77
CA LEU A 90 1.91 1.91 -8.35
C LEU A 90 0.84 1.72 -7.26
N LEU A 91 1.17 1.04 -6.16
CA LEU A 91 0.26 0.81 -5.04
C LEU A 91 -0.16 2.13 -4.40
N GLY A 92 0.77 3.06 -4.15
CA GLY A 92 0.42 4.34 -3.55
C GLY A 92 -0.45 5.20 -4.48
N LYS A 93 -0.23 5.16 -5.80
CA LYS A 93 -1.15 5.78 -6.77
C LYS A 93 -2.53 5.14 -6.77
N ASP A 94 -2.59 3.82 -6.70
CA ASP A 94 -3.86 3.09 -6.65
C ASP A 94 -4.63 3.38 -5.35
N ILE A 95 -3.95 3.50 -4.21
CA ILE A 95 -4.56 3.94 -2.94
C ILE A 95 -5.13 5.34 -3.09
N ALA A 96 -4.35 6.29 -3.62
CA ALA A 96 -4.84 7.65 -3.80
C ALA A 96 -6.05 7.72 -4.76
N ALA A 97 -6.07 6.88 -5.80
CA ALA A 97 -7.17 6.84 -6.76
C ALA A 97 -8.48 6.28 -6.19
N ILE A 98 -8.42 5.37 -5.21
CA ILE A 98 -9.61 4.81 -4.56
C ILE A 98 -10.04 5.60 -3.32
N SER A 99 -9.19 6.51 -2.82
CA SER A 99 -9.43 7.22 -1.58
C SER A 99 -10.33 8.44 -1.76
N GLU A 100 -11.22 8.65 -0.80
CA GLU A 100 -11.94 9.92 -0.68
C GLU A 100 -10.99 11.03 -0.18
N HIS A 101 -11.30 12.28 -0.50
CA HIS A 101 -10.46 13.44 -0.15
C HIS A 101 -10.17 13.52 1.37
N SER A 102 -11.17 13.24 2.21
CA SER A 102 -11.00 13.24 3.67
C SER A 102 -10.09 12.10 4.14
N SER A 103 -10.25 10.91 3.58
CA SER A 103 -9.40 9.76 3.87
C SER A 103 -7.95 10.03 3.45
N LEU A 104 -7.75 10.61 2.27
CA LEU A 104 -6.42 10.96 1.76
C LEU A 104 -5.72 12.00 2.64
N ALA A 105 -6.45 13.02 3.11
CA ALA A 105 -5.93 14.02 4.04
C ALA A 105 -5.46 13.38 5.37
N GLU A 106 -6.24 12.45 5.91
CA GLU A 106 -5.87 11.68 7.10
C GLU A 106 -4.61 10.84 6.85
N LEU A 107 -4.50 10.16 5.70
CA LEU A 107 -3.31 9.38 5.34
C LEU A 107 -2.05 10.24 5.24
N ILE A 108 -2.16 11.42 4.62
CA ILE A 108 -1.04 12.36 4.46
C ILE A 108 -0.52 12.84 5.83
N SER A 109 -1.41 12.92 6.83
CA SER A 109 -1.08 13.31 8.21
C SER A 109 -0.40 12.23 9.05
N LEU A 110 -0.34 10.98 8.55
CA LEU A 110 0.27 9.88 9.30
C LEU A 110 1.76 10.11 9.55
N ASP A 111 2.21 9.64 10.71
CA ASP A 111 3.62 9.60 11.08
C ASP A 111 4.34 8.51 10.26
N ARG A 112 4.91 8.94 9.13
CA ARG A 112 5.56 8.07 8.16
C ARG A 112 6.87 7.50 8.68
N GLU A 113 7.64 8.32 9.39
CA GLU A 113 8.90 7.90 10.01
C GLU A 113 8.63 6.77 10.99
N ARG A 114 7.63 6.93 11.87
CA ARG A 114 7.27 5.86 12.82
C ARG A 114 6.83 4.57 12.14
N LEU A 115 6.10 4.66 11.03
CA LEU A 115 5.70 3.48 10.27
C LEU A 115 6.93 2.78 9.66
N THR A 116 7.79 3.52 8.98
CA THR A 116 9.03 3.00 8.38
C THR A 116 9.93 2.37 9.44
N ASP A 117 10.09 3.04 10.57
CA ASP A 117 10.80 2.53 11.75
C ASP A 117 10.24 1.20 12.25
N ALA A 118 8.91 1.12 12.36
CA ALA A 118 8.25 -0.09 12.81
C ALA A 118 8.46 -1.26 11.83
N ILE A 119 8.47 -0.98 10.52
CA ILE A 119 8.78 -1.95 9.48
C ILE A 119 10.24 -2.41 9.58
N ALA A 120 11.19 -1.47 9.66
CA ALA A 120 12.61 -1.76 9.74
C ALA A 120 12.96 -2.64 10.94
N ARG A 121 12.37 -2.39 12.11
CA ARG A 121 12.58 -3.21 13.32
C ARG A 121 12.05 -4.64 13.23
N GLN A 122 11.16 -4.93 12.28
CA GLN A 122 10.54 -6.26 12.10
C GLN A 122 11.08 -6.99 10.87
N SER A 123 11.90 -6.34 10.06
CA SER A 123 12.38 -6.89 8.79
C SER A 123 13.76 -7.50 8.98
N ASP A 124 13.83 -8.82 8.91
CA ASP A 124 15.11 -9.57 8.95
C ASP A 124 15.74 -9.73 7.54
N VAL A 125 15.03 -9.30 6.50
CA VAL A 125 15.28 -9.70 5.09
C VAL A 125 15.94 -8.59 4.26
N ASP A 126 15.63 -7.32 4.54
CA ASP A 126 16.08 -6.17 3.75
C ASP A 126 16.95 -5.25 4.63
N ASP A 127 17.95 -4.60 4.03
CA ASP A 127 18.71 -3.57 4.72
C ASP A 127 17.83 -2.32 4.92
N MET A 128 18.03 -1.60 6.02
CA MET A 128 17.26 -0.41 6.41
C MET A 128 17.18 0.63 5.29
N ALA A 129 18.27 0.79 4.53
CA ALA A 129 18.32 1.71 3.39
C ALA A 129 17.34 1.32 2.26
N GLU A 130 17.14 0.03 2.01
CA GLU A 130 16.19 -0.44 1.00
C GLU A 130 14.75 -0.22 1.44
N ILE A 131 14.45 -0.50 2.71
CA ILE A 131 13.13 -0.23 3.31
C ILE A 131 12.79 1.25 3.19
N GLU A 132 13.74 2.14 3.51
CA GLU A 132 13.55 3.58 3.39
C GLU A 132 13.25 4.01 1.95
N LEU A 133 13.99 3.49 0.96
CA LEU A 133 13.74 3.80 -0.45
C LEU A 133 12.33 3.37 -0.88
N ILE A 134 11.94 2.12 -0.59
CA ILE A 134 10.62 1.58 -0.93
C ILE A 134 9.51 2.40 -0.27
N MET A 135 9.66 2.72 1.02
CA MET A 135 8.65 3.49 1.76
C MET A 135 8.56 4.95 1.27
N ASN A 136 9.67 5.57 0.91
CA ASN A 136 9.68 6.91 0.32
C ASN A 136 8.96 6.94 -1.03
N ASP A 137 9.25 5.97 -1.91
CA ASP A 137 8.59 5.85 -3.21
C ASP A 137 7.07 5.62 -3.07
N PHE A 138 6.68 4.73 -2.15
CA PHE A 138 5.28 4.50 -1.79
C PHE A 138 4.59 5.80 -1.33
N TRP A 139 5.16 6.50 -0.35
CA TRP A 139 4.53 7.69 0.22
C TRP A 139 4.48 8.88 -0.76
N ASN A 140 5.56 9.12 -1.51
CA ASN A 140 5.62 10.19 -2.50
C ASN A 140 4.51 10.05 -3.54
N SER A 141 4.20 8.81 -3.94
CA SER A 141 3.15 8.53 -4.92
C SER A 141 1.74 8.77 -4.40
N ILE A 142 1.48 8.63 -3.09
CA ILE A 142 0.20 8.99 -2.47
C ILE A 142 0.03 10.53 -2.45
N ILE A 143 1.10 11.24 -2.10
CA ILE A 143 1.07 12.71 -1.90
C ILE A 143 0.94 13.45 -3.22
N SER A 144 1.51 12.93 -4.32
CA SER A 144 1.39 13.57 -5.63
C SER A 144 -0.05 13.67 -6.16
N HIS A 145 -1.01 13.06 -5.48
CA HIS A 145 -2.42 13.01 -5.83
C HIS A 145 -3.37 13.63 -4.79
N GLY A 146 -2.86 14.19 -3.68
CA GLY A 146 -3.64 14.89 -2.65
C GLY A 146 -3.52 16.41 -2.73
#